data_AF-A0A2T3Z5J5-F1
#
_entry.id   AF-A0A2T3Z5J5-F1
#
_cell.length_a   1.000
_cell.length_b   1.000
_cell.length_c   1.000
_cell.angle_alpha   90.00
_cell.angle_beta   90.00
_cell.angle_gamma   90.00
#
_symmetry.space_group_name_H-M   'P 1'
#
loop_
_entity.id
_entity.type
_entity.pdbx_description
1 polymer ?
#
loop_
_entity_poly.entity_id
_entity_poly.type
_entity_poly.pdbx_seq_one_letter_code
_entity_poly.pdbx_strand_id
1 'polypeptide(L)'
;MERESLVTGTAVANKDLQPNLNEEPSHSQAESDWQNILLHVNGSILPGFDLEHIRSMGTDDSPGLRVEILARAGTPAAPLLLMKLQIKCGEIWHLFAIIALPFSENRVPLSADLIQVANTATMKALFTIPSTYISSSTVIDPTNGLDFDLIRLGLPDPQYNSAPSPSSTFVRPEGTQIICITAEAKANQLVVEYPSSFWRQVHRQPTATRSIVSRIKSMLSPMSQESHISFWITFPFYQDWRRDWRLFFGDGLKESPFGKIKWEKRQEDNTPSRPFRSLLIPFPDSEWIAAENDKQEYGIDATGLPTAYLMAVNMKTTEVVLPDIGTLVEIDLSVAQGYFQLPKQPQTSPHIRKIAVEVQGVLKVAENKAQGATEEAQTKLSGIRDREAIAEDFAPLISEIYIEAAAKGLMPYINKLSNKAKAKHPSGPEDAQRWVDALEVASLLRARSGENDNAHVKRIAKWVKSQGVSLRTLKPNKLGEPFLGCRLDPPCDIPTEVALFHLEVPKQPDWPRGFKQPPLRIAIPKVLPTPKSPINVYRKKDFFFATEAEAVEVECLEIRVVDNLELDPIESEQLESTLRKIAVAITTAE
;
A
#
# COMPACT_ATOMS: atom_id res chain seq x y z
N MET A 1 -52.09 42.63 -33.17
CA MET A 1 -50.66 42.68 -33.56
C MET A 1 -49.89 42.52 -32.26
N GLU A 2 -49.82 41.27 -31.79
CA GLU A 2 -49.15 40.84 -30.55
C GLU A 2 -48.43 39.54 -30.91
N ARG A 3 -47.15 39.42 -30.57
CA ARG A 3 -46.33 38.23 -30.82
C ARG A 3 -45.94 37.63 -29.48
N GLU A 4 -46.44 36.43 -29.24
CA GLU A 4 -45.94 35.47 -28.28
C GLU A 4 -44.59 34.93 -28.76
N SER A 5 -43.60 34.84 -27.86
CA SER A 5 -42.34 34.14 -28.10
C SER A 5 -42.20 32.99 -27.10
N LEU A 6 -42.34 31.77 -27.60
CA LEU A 6 -41.96 30.53 -26.92
C LEU A 6 -40.44 30.48 -26.74
N VAL A 7 -40.00 30.16 -25.53
CA VAL A 7 -38.63 29.76 -25.20
C VAL A 7 -38.56 28.24 -25.17
N THR A 8 -37.89 27.64 -26.14
CA THR A 8 -37.46 26.23 -26.12
C THR A 8 -36.15 26.12 -25.35
N GLY A 9 -36.17 25.44 -24.21
CA GLY A 9 -34.98 25.04 -23.47
C GLY A 9 -34.38 23.77 -24.06
N THR A 10 -33.21 23.89 -24.68
CA THR A 10 -32.40 22.76 -25.16
C THR A 10 -31.50 22.28 -24.01
N ALA A 11 -31.71 21.03 -23.57
CA ALA A 11 -30.84 20.36 -22.60
C ALA A 11 -29.48 20.06 -23.26
N VAL A 12 -28.42 20.65 -22.70
CA VAL A 12 -27.03 20.36 -23.07
C VAL A 12 -26.63 19.04 -22.41
N ALA A 13 -26.32 18.03 -23.23
CA ALA A 13 -25.79 16.75 -22.79
C ALA A 13 -24.34 16.93 -22.29
N ASN A 14 -24.11 16.61 -21.02
CA ASN A 14 -22.80 16.56 -20.38
C ASN A 14 -21.93 15.49 -21.06
N LYS A 15 -20.80 15.90 -21.65
CA LYS A 15 -19.86 15.04 -22.39
C LYS A 15 -18.54 14.77 -21.65
N ASP A 16 -18.45 15.16 -20.38
CA ASP A 16 -17.17 15.22 -19.63
C ASP A 16 -16.95 14.07 -18.63
N LEU A 17 -17.39 12.85 -18.97
CA LEU A 17 -17.06 11.64 -18.20
C LEU A 17 -16.72 10.48 -19.16
N GLN A 18 -15.62 10.62 -19.91
CA GLN A 18 -14.92 9.45 -20.46
C GLN A 18 -13.60 9.30 -19.69
N PRO A 19 -13.48 8.34 -18.75
CA PRO A 19 -12.20 8.00 -18.17
C PRO A 19 -11.29 7.45 -19.28
N ASN A 20 -10.07 7.99 -19.34
CA ASN A 20 -9.06 7.61 -20.33
C ASN A 20 -8.52 6.20 -19.98
N LEU A 21 -9.21 5.15 -20.41
CA LEU A 21 -8.93 3.74 -20.11
C LEU A 21 -7.75 3.15 -20.92
N ASN A 22 -7.09 3.95 -21.76
CA ASN A 22 -6.01 3.49 -22.65
C ASN A 22 -4.59 3.61 -22.06
N GLU A 23 -4.43 4.06 -20.82
CA GLU A 23 -3.15 3.98 -20.12
C GLU A 23 -3.02 2.59 -19.50
N GLU A 24 -2.55 1.62 -20.30
CA GLU A 24 -2.07 0.34 -19.77
C GLU A 24 -0.87 0.61 -18.86
N PRO A 25 -0.96 0.35 -17.54
CA PRO A 25 0.18 0.46 -16.65
C PRO A 25 1.22 -0.60 -17.03
N SER A 26 2.50 -0.23 -16.97
CA SER A 26 3.64 -1.12 -17.20
C SER A 26 3.45 -2.48 -16.51
N HIS A 27 3.42 -3.54 -17.32
CA HIS A 27 2.91 -4.88 -17.04
C HIS A 27 3.52 -5.70 -15.87
N SER A 28 4.50 -5.21 -15.11
CA SER A 28 5.27 -6.09 -14.20
C SER A 28 4.91 -6.04 -12.71
N GLN A 29 4.10 -5.09 -12.23
CA GLN A 29 3.73 -4.99 -10.80
C GLN A 29 2.22 -4.95 -10.50
N ALA A 30 1.36 -4.71 -11.50
CA ALA A 30 -0.08 -4.54 -11.28
C ALA A 30 -0.92 -5.83 -11.41
N GLU A 31 -0.31 -6.97 -11.77
CA GLU A 31 -1.03 -8.24 -11.93
C GLU A 31 -1.28 -8.95 -10.58
N SER A 32 -0.56 -8.60 -9.51
CA SER A 32 -0.67 -9.27 -8.20
C SER A 32 -1.95 -8.96 -7.40
N ASP A 33 -2.76 -7.98 -7.83
CA ASP A 33 -3.91 -7.49 -7.05
C ASP A 33 -5.26 -8.09 -7.49
N TRP A 34 -5.31 -8.83 -8.60
CA TRP A 34 -6.55 -9.41 -9.12
C TRP A 34 -6.89 -10.71 -8.39
N GLN A 35 -8.12 -10.82 -7.90
CA GLN A 35 -8.62 -12.01 -7.24
C GLN A 35 -9.53 -12.82 -8.18
N ASN A 36 -9.28 -14.12 -8.34
CA ASN A 36 -10.19 -14.99 -9.07
C ASN A 36 -11.49 -15.22 -8.28
N ILE A 37 -12.63 -15.16 -8.97
CA ILE A 37 -13.96 -15.32 -8.38
C ILE A 37 -14.88 -16.18 -9.24
N LEU A 38 -15.90 -16.74 -8.61
CA LEU A 38 -17.08 -17.26 -9.29
C LEU A 38 -18.18 -16.18 -9.27
N LEU A 39 -18.67 -15.83 -10.46
CA LEU A 39 -19.63 -14.75 -10.65
C LEU A 39 -21.02 -15.32 -11.02
N HIS A 40 -22.04 -14.89 -10.29
CA HIS A 40 -23.44 -15.10 -10.62
C HIS A 40 -24.06 -13.78 -11.03
N VAL A 41 -24.98 -13.83 -11.99
CA VAL A 41 -25.79 -12.69 -12.42
C VAL A 41 -27.26 -13.08 -12.30
N ASN A 42 -28.02 -12.30 -11.54
CA ASN A 42 -29.43 -12.55 -11.23
C ASN A 42 -29.67 -13.96 -10.66
N GLY A 43 -28.82 -14.37 -9.70
CA GLY A 43 -28.89 -15.67 -9.03
C GLY A 43 -28.46 -16.87 -9.88
N SER A 44 -28.03 -16.66 -11.13
CA SER A 44 -27.54 -17.73 -12.01
C SER A 44 -26.03 -17.61 -12.18
N ILE A 45 -25.30 -18.70 -11.96
CA ILE A 45 -23.86 -18.75 -12.26
C ILE A 45 -23.64 -18.43 -13.75
N LEU A 46 -22.57 -17.73 -14.09
CA LEU A 46 -22.26 -17.46 -15.50
C LEU A 46 -21.96 -18.79 -16.24
N PRO A 47 -22.40 -18.93 -17.50
CA PRO A 47 -22.06 -20.11 -18.30
C PRO A 47 -20.58 -20.11 -18.66
N GLY A 48 -20.00 -21.31 -18.79
CA GLY A 48 -18.64 -21.50 -19.32
C GLY A 48 -17.55 -21.72 -18.27
N PHE A 49 -17.85 -21.64 -16.98
CA PHE A 49 -16.93 -22.13 -15.95
C PHE A 49 -16.75 -23.64 -16.07
N ASP A 50 -15.50 -24.11 -16.01
CA ASP A 50 -15.20 -25.53 -15.90
C ASP A 50 -15.54 -26.08 -14.51
N LEU A 51 -15.86 -27.37 -14.43
CA LEU A 51 -16.26 -28.01 -13.18
C LEU A 51 -15.14 -28.00 -12.13
N GLU A 52 -13.88 -28.15 -12.55
CA GLU A 52 -12.71 -28.08 -11.66
C GLU A 52 -12.44 -26.64 -11.23
N HIS A 53 -12.71 -25.65 -12.09
CA HIS A 53 -12.62 -24.23 -11.71
C HIS A 53 -13.69 -23.86 -10.67
N ILE A 54 -14.92 -24.39 -10.80
CA ILE A 54 -15.97 -24.22 -9.78
C ILE A 54 -15.57 -24.94 -8.49
N ARG A 55 -15.07 -26.19 -8.60
CA ARG A 55 -14.65 -26.98 -7.44
C ARG A 55 -13.53 -26.28 -6.66
N SER A 56 -12.55 -25.72 -7.35
CA SER A 56 -11.42 -24.98 -6.76
C SER A 56 -11.76 -23.53 -6.36
N MET A 57 -13.03 -23.12 -6.46
CA MET A 57 -13.48 -21.75 -6.17
C MET A 57 -12.71 -20.67 -6.94
N GLY A 58 -12.37 -20.97 -8.19
CA GLY A 58 -11.67 -20.08 -9.10
C GLY A 58 -10.15 -20.09 -9.01
N THR A 59 -9.56 -20.94 -8.15
CA THR A 59 -8.10 -20.97 -7.95
C THR A 59 -7.34 -21.78 -9.01
N ASP A 60 -8.01 -22.71 -9.70
CA ASP A 60 -7.40 -23.52 -10.76
C ASP A 60 -7.34 -22.82 -12.15
N ASP A 61 -6.33 -23.15 -12.96
CA ASP A 61 -6.17 -22.68 -14.35
C ASP A 61 -6.94 -23.52 -15.39
N SER A 62 -8.11 -24.02 -14.99
CA SER A 62 -8.96 -24.84 -15.85
C SER A 62 -9.40 -24.09 -17.11
N PRO A 63 -9.71 -24.79 -18.21
CA PRO A 63 -10.22 -24.16 -19.44
C PRO A 63 -11.58 -23.48 -19.21
N GLY A 64 -12.02 -22.66 -20.17
CA GLY A 64 -13.33 -22.00 -20.12
C GLY A 64 -13.28 -20.58 -19.58
N LEU A 65 -14.31 -20.19 -18.82
CA LEU A 65 -14.48 -18.84 -18.28
C LEU A 65 -13.62 -18.65 -17.02
N ARG A 66 -12.91 -17.52 -16.96
CA ARG A 66 -12.31 -16.97 -15.74
C ARG A 66 -12.89 -15.59 -15.49
N VAL A 67 -13.14 -15.30 -14.22
CA VAL A 67 -13.50 -13.95 -13.77
C VAL A 67 -12.53 -13.52 -12.70
N GLU A 68 -11.86 -12.40 -12.96
CA GLU A 68 -10.99 -11.74 -12.00
C GLU A 68 -11.68 -10.49 -11.50
N ILE A 69 -11.55 -10.19 -10.21
CA ILE A 69 -12.12 -9.00 -9.58
C ILE A 69 -11.03 -8.14 -8.97
N LEU A 70 -11.27 -6.85 -8.98
CA LEU A 70 -10.43 -5.86 -8.36
C LEU A 70 -11.27 -4.78 -7.70
N ALA A 71 -11.15 -4.72 -6.37
CA ALA A 71 -11.70 -3.68 -5.53
C ALA A 71 -10.74 -2.48 -5.51
N ARG A 72 -11.18 -1.31 -5.98
CA ARG A 72 -10.39 -0.07 -5.89
C ARG A 72 -11.21 1.07 -5.29
N ALA A 73 -10.53 1.98 -4.59
CA ALA A 73 -11.02 3.36 -4.55
C ALA A 73 -10.95 3.87 -5.99
N GLY A 74 -12.08 4.17 -6.59
CA GLY A 74 -12.12 4.78 -7.92
C GLY A 74 -11.60 6.22 -7.89
N THR A 75 -12.02 7.02 -8.86
CA THR A 75 -11.89 8.49 -8.79
C THR A 75 -12.44 9.02 -7.46
N PRO A 76 -12.02 10.20 -6.97
CA PRO A 76 -12.26 10.71 -5.60
C PRO A 76 -13.72 10.82 -5.12
N ALA A 77 -14.71 10.34 -5.88
CA ALA A 77 -16.12 10.33 -5.51
C ALA A 77 -16.72 8.91 -5.29
N ALA A 78 -16.06 7.80 -5.67
CA ALA A 78 -16.72 6.49 -5.71
C ALA A 78 -15.78 5.28 -5.54
N PRO A 79 -16.05 4.33 -4.62
CA PRO A 79 -15.51 2.98 -4.73
C PRO A 79 -15.92 2.35 -6.07
N LEU A 80 -14.99 1.66 -6.71
CA LEU A 80 -15.19 1.03 -8.03
C LEU A 80 -14.81 -0.43 -7.94
N LEU A 81 -15.74 -1.29 -8.35
CA LEU A 81 -15.49 -2.72 -8.49
C LEU A 81 -15.31 -3.05 -9.97
N LEU A 82 -14.14 -3.56 -10.31
CA LEU A 82 -13.79 -3.97 -11.67
C LEU A 82 -13.80 -5.49 -11.77
N MET A 83 -14.49 -6.04 -12.76
CA MET A 83 -14.48 -7.47 -13.07
C MET A 83 -13.99 -7.67 -14.50
N LYS A 84 -12.92 -8.44 -14.67
CA LYS A 84 -12.40 -8.88 -15.96
C LYS A 84 -12.94 -10.26 -16.29
N LEU A 85 -13.60 -10.39 -17.43
CA LEU A 85 -14.11 -11.66 -17.91
C LEU A 85 -13.23 -12.14 -19.07
N GLN A 86 -12.60 -13.28 -18.85
CA GLN A 86 -11.67 -13.90 -19.79
C GLN A 86 -12.15 -15.31 -20.17
N ILE A 87 -11.85 -15.75 -21.39
CA ILE A 87 -12.14 -17.11 -21.83
C ILE A 87 -10.89 -17.75 -22.42
N LYS A 88 -10.55 -18.95 -21.96
CA LYS A 88 -9.42 -19.73 -22.46
C LYS A 88 -9.79 -20.41 -23.78
N CYS A 89 -9.08 -20.11 -24.86
CA CYS A 89 -9.22 -20.77 -26.16
C CYS A 89 -7.85 -21.32 -26.57
N GLY A 90 -7.67 -22.64 -26.57
CA GLY A 90 -6.32 -23.21 -26.58
C GLY A 90 -5.56 -22.83 -25.31
N GLU A 91 -4.29 -22.46 -25.44
CA GLU A 91 -3.44 -22.02 -24.33
C GLU A 91 -3.55 -20.52 -24.02
N ILE A 92 -4.42 -19.79 -24.72
CA ILE A 92 -4.48 -18.32 -24.65
C ILE A 92 -5.75 -17.88 -23.92
N TRP A 93 -5.56 -17.01 -22.93
CA TRP A 93 -6.64 -16.29 -22.27
C TRP A 93 -7.04 -15.06 -23.09
N HIS A 94 -8.31 -14.97 -23.46
CA HIS A 94 -8.86 -13.84 -24.19
C HIS A 94 -9.80 -13.01 -23.31
N LEU A 95 -9.44 -11.75 -23.07
CA LEU A 95 -10.34 -10.77 -22.44
C LEU A 95 -11.48 -10.42 -23.40
N PHE A 96 -12.73 -10.67 -23.01
CA PHE A 96 -13.89 -10.40 -23.85
C PHE A 96 -14.88 -9.40 -23.25
N ALA A 97 -14.84 -9.16 -21.94
CA ALA A 97 -15.61 -8.10 -21.30
C ALA A 97 -14.91 -7.56 -20.05
N ILE A 98 -15.10 -6.28 -19.76
CA ILE A 98 -14.78 -5.65 -18.48
C ILE A 98 -16.07 -5.06 -17.93
N ILE A 99 -16.42 -5.40 -16.70
CA ILE A 99 -17.55 -4.83 -15.99
C ILE A 99 -17.01 -3.88 -14.94
N ALA A 100 -17.47 -2.64 -14.98
CA ALA A 100 -17.15 -1.61 -14.00
C ALA A 100 -18.44 -1.21 -13.26
N LEU A 101 -18.42 -1.41 -11.94
CA LEU A 101 -19.55 -1.14 -11.06
C LEU A 101 -19.17 -0.01 -10.07
N PRO A 102 -19.60 1.24 -10.33
CA PRO A 102 -19.39 2.35 -9.41
C PRO A 102 -20.40 2.33 -8.25
N PHE A 103 -19.92 2.52 -7.01
CA PHE A 103 -20.78 2.47 -5.81
C PHE A 103 -21.23 3.84 -5.30
N SER A 104 -20.69 4.95 -5.81
CA SER A 104 -21.09 6.31 -5.37
C SER A 104 -22.57 6.61 -5.56
N GLU A 105 -23.19 6.01 -6.57
CA GLU A 105 -24.58 6.27 -6.95
C GLU A 105 -25.55 5.22 -6.42
N ASN A 106 -25.01 4.17 -5.80
CA ASN A 106 -25.74 2.98 -5.44
C ASN A 106 -25.91 2.94 -3.92
N ARG A 107 -27.10 3.31 -3.45
CA ARG A 107 -27.38 3.46 -2.01
C ARG A 107 -27.50 2.12 -1.26
N VAL A 108 -27.41 1.00 -1.97
CA VAL A 108 -27.51 -0.34 -1.38
C VAL A 108 -26.09 -0.79 -1.03
N PRO A 109 -25.74 -0.90 0.26
CA PRO A 109 -24.43 -1.43 0.65
C PRO A 109 -24.31 -2.89 0.20
N LEU A 110 -23.07 -3.35 -0.02
CA LEU A 110 -22.85 -4.77 -0.22
C LEU A 110 -23.28 -5.55 1.02
N SER A 111 -23.86 -6.72 0.82
CA SER A 111 -23.97 -7.72 1.87
C SER A 111 -22.91 -8.78 1.65
N ALA A 112 -22.38 -9.33 2.75
CA ALA A 112 -21.49 -10.48 2.69
C ALA A 112 -21.93 -11.55 3.67
N ASP A 113 -21.96 -12.77 3.16
CA ASP A 113 -22.32 -13.96 3.91
C ASP A 113 -21.14 -14.92 3.95
N LEU A 114 -20.78 -15.37 5.16
CA LEU A 114 -19.84 -16.45 5.37
C LEU A 114 -20.62 -17.77 5.35
N ILE A 115 -20.45 -18.55 4.29
CA ILE A 115 -21.24 -19.76 4.06
C ILE A 115 -20.38 -21.01 4.30
N GLN A 116 -20.87 -21.90 5.15
CA GLN A 116 -20.25 -23.21 5.38
C GLN A 116 -20.50 -24.13 4.18
N VAL A 117 -19.45 -24.72 3.61
CA VAL A 117 -19.55 -25.68 2.50
C VAL A 117 -20.34 -26.94 2.89
N ALA A 118 -20.41 -27.24 4.20
CA ALA A 118 -21.25 -28.31 4.73
C ALA A 118 -22.76 -28.05 4.55
N ASN A 119 -23.19 -26.81 4.31
CA ASN A 119 -24.60 -26.47 4.05
C ASN A 119 -24.98 -26.86 2.61
N THR A 120 -25.34 -28.14 2.44
CA THR A 120 -25.68 -28.71 1.13
C THR A 120 -26.84 -28.02 0.42
N ALA A 121 -27.82 -27.47 1.15
CA ALA A 121 -28.95 -26.77 0.55
C ALA A 121 -28.49 -25.45 -0.11
N THR A 122 -27.68 -24.65 0.60
CA THR A 122 -27.12 -23.41 0.07
C THR A 122 -26.10 -23.68 -1.05
N MET A 123 -25.25 -24.70 -0.90
CA MET A 123 -24.32 -25.08 -1.97
C MET A 123 -25.07 -25.50 -3.23
N LYS A 124 -26.15 -26.27 -3.12
CA LYS A 124 -27.01 -26.61 -4.26
C LYS A 124 -27.64 -25.37 -4.88
N ALA A 125 -28.09 -24.41 -4.08
CA ALA A 125 -28.67 -23.17 -4.61
C ALA A 125 -27.66 -22.35 -5.43
N LEU A 126 -26.41 -22.24 -4.94
CA LEU A 126 -25.35 -21.47 -5.60
C LEU A 126 -24.76 -22.20 -6.82
N PHE A 127 -24.45 -23.49 -6.68
CA PHE A 127 -23.64 -24.24 -7.65
C PHE A 127 -24.45 -25.29 -8.45
N THR A 128 -25.76 -25.08 -8.61
CA THR A 128 -26.55 -25.84 -9.59
C THR A 128 -26.43 -25.18 -10.94
N ILE A 129 -25.80 -25.87 -11.89
CA ILE A 129 -25.67 -25.39 -13.26
C ILE A 129 -27.05 -25.51 -13.94
N PRO A 130 -27.63 -24.42 -14.46
CA PRO A 130 -28.90 -24.45 -15.18
C PRO A 130 -28.88 -25.49 -16.32
N SER A 131 -29.93 -26.30 -16.44
CA SER A 131 -30.06 -27.31 -17.52
C SER A 131 -30.02 -26.69 -18.92
N THR A 132 -30.40 -25.42 -19.04
CA THR A 132 -30.29 -24.64 -20.27
C THR A 132 -28.84 -24.37 -20.70
N TYR A 133 -27.85 -24.61 -19.84
CA TYR A 133 -26.42 -24.55 -20.18
C TYR A 133 -25.92 -25.90 -20.68
N ILE A 134 -26.61 -26.98 -20.34
CA ILE A 134 -26.20 -28.38 -20.54
C ILE A 134 -26.81 -28.96 -21.83
N SER A 135 -27.84 -28.31 -22.36
CA SER A 135 -28.58 -28.78 -23.56
C SER A 135 -27.83 -28.59 -24.89
N SER A 136 -26.60 -28.08 -24.87
CA SER A 136 -25.67 -28.19 -26.00
C SER A 136 -24.52 -29.09 -25.56
N SER A 137 -24.33 -30.19 -26.28
CA SER A 137 -23.30 -31.23 -26.11
C SER A 137 -21.85 -30.74 -26.23
N THR A 138 -21.48 -29.65 -25.57
CA THR A 138 -20.18 -29.01 -25.67
C THR A 138 -19.72 -28.49 -24.31
N VAL A 139 -19.43 -29.41 -23.39
CA VAL A 139 -18.16 -29.33 -22.65
C VAL A 139 -17.14 -30.03 -23.57
N ILE A 140 -16.93 -29.44 -24.74
CA ILE A 140 -15.75 -29.74 -25.56
C ILE A 140 -14.70 -28.82 -24.97
N ASP A 141 -13.69 -29.41 -24.38
CA ASP A 141 -12.41 -28.77 -24.12
C ASP A 141 -12.02 -27.93 -25.37
N PRO A 142 -12.08 -26.59 -25.30
CA PRO A 142 -11.81 -25.73 -26.45
C PRO A 142 -10.35 -25.77 -26.90
N THR A 143 -9.49 -26.52 -26.20
CA THR A 143 -8.06 -26.63 -26.51
C THR A 143 -7.73 -27.80 -27.46
N ASN A 144 -8.59 -28.82 -27.56
CA ASN A 144 -8.28 -30.04 -28.32
C ASN A 144 -9.27 -30.29 -29.46
N GLY A 145 -8.98 -29.70 -30.62
CA GLY A 145 -9.66 -29.96 -31.89
C GLY A 145 -9.27 -31.29 -32.54
N LEU A 146 -9.13 -32.38 -31.77
CA LEU A 146 -8.91 -33.73 -32.27
C LEU A 146 -9.73 -34.73 -31.45
N ASP A 147 -10.55 -35.51 -32.15
CA ASP A 147 -11.21 -36.75 -31.73
C ASP A 147 -10.65 -37.34 -30.42
N PHE A 148 -11.37 -37.11 -29.32
CA PHE A 148 -11.31 -38.00 -28.18
C PHE A 148 -12.72 -38.46 -27.83
N ASP A 149 -12.91 -39.76 -28.06
CA ASP A 149 -14.06 -40.54 -27.69
C ASP A 149 -14.53 -40.28 -26.26
N LEU A 150 -15.85 -40.33 -26.13
CA LEU A 150 -16.68 -40.40 -24.93
C LEU A 150 -16.35 -41.60 -24.02
N ILE A 151 -15.11 -41.72 -23.54
CA ILE A 151 -14.69 -42.76 -22.60
C ILE A 151 -13.87 -42.12 -21.48
N ARG A 152 -14.56 -41.52 -20.48
CA ARG A 152 -14.14 -41.51 -19.05
C ARG A 152 -15.01 -40.71 -18.08
N LEU A 153 -16.25 -40.37 -18.41
CA LEU A 153 -17.28 -40.20 -17.38
C LEU A 153 -18.05 -41.52 -17.33
N GLY A 154 -17.79 -42.34 -16.31
CA GLY A 154 -18.38 -43.66 -16.12
C GLY A 154 -19.91 -43.61 -16.12
N LEU A 155 -20.51 -43.77 -17.29
CA LEU A 155 -21.92 -44.08 -17.45
C LEU A 155 -22.11 -45.56 -17.04
N PRO A 156 -23.10 -45.86 -16.18
CA PRO A 156 -23.40 -47.22 -15.81
C PRO A 156 -23.94 -48.01 -17.01
N ASP A 157 -23.55 -49.28 -17.03
CA ASP A 157 -23.95 -50.35 -17.94
C ASP A 157 -25.46 -50.31 -18.28
N PRO A 158 -25.87 -50.32 -19.57
CA PRO A 158 -27.27 -50.16 -20.00
C PRO A 158 -28.21 -51.34 -19.69
N GLN A 159 -27.86 -52.24 -18.76
CA GLN A 159 -28.67 -53.41 -18.42
C GLN A 159 -29.45 -53.34 -17.10
N TYR A 160 -29.45 -52.21 -16.38
CA TYR A 160 -30.31 -52.03 -15.21
C TYR A 160 -31.42 -50.99 -15.45
N ASN A 161 -32.65 -51.48 -15.56
CA ASN A 161 -33.91 -50.71 -15.58
C ASN A 161 -34.15 -49.96 -14.26
N SER A 162 -33.36 -48.92 -14.00
CA SER A 162 -33.67 -47.87 -13.03
C SER A 162 -33.72 -46.57 -13.81
N ALA A 163 -34.86 -45.87 -13.80
CA ALA A 163 -34.97 -44.55 -14.42
C ALA A 163 -33.77 -43.69 -13.96
N PRO A 164 -32.97 -43.09 -14.87
CA PRO A 164 -31.83 -42.30 -14.48
C PRO A 164 -32.36 -41.13 -13.66
N SER A 165 -32.08 -41.15 -12.36
CA SER A 165 -32.24 -39.99 -11.49
C SER A 165 -31.63 -38.80 -12.23
N PRO A 166 -32.34 -37.66 -12.37
CA PRO A 166 -31.84 -36.53 -13.14
C PRO A 166 -30.43 -36.20 -12.62
N SER A 167 -29.43 -36.38 -13.49
CA SER A 167 -28.02 -36.20 -13.19
C SER A 167 -27.86 -34.86 -12.50
N SER A 168 -27.64 -34.84 -11.18
CA SER A 168 -27.62 -33.58 -10.44
C SER A 168 -26.40 -32.80 -10.90
N THR A 169 -26.64 -31.64 -11.50
CA THR A 169 -25.63 -30.73 -12.07
C THR A 169 -24.93 -29.91 -10.99
N PHE A 170 -24.83 -30.49 -9.80
CA PHE A 170 -24.36 -29.88 -8.58
C PHE A 170 -22.86 -30.13 -8.44
N VAL A 171 -22.10 -29.04 -8.33
CA VAL A 171 -20.67 -29.08 -8.03
C VAL A 171 -20.46 -28.69 -6.57
N ARG A 172 -19.74 -29.52 -5.83
CA ARG A 172 -19.34 -29.21 -4.45
C ARG A 172 -17.99 -28.50 -4.48
N PRO A 173 -17.87 -27.27 -3.95
CA PRO A 173 -16.60 -26.58 -3.84
C PRO A 173 -15.70 -27.22 -2.77
N GLU A 174 -14.39 -27.04 -2.93
CA GLU A 174 -13.36 -27.37 -1.95
C GLU A 174 -13.28 -26.31 -0.85
N GLY A 175 -12.79 -26.72 0.32
CA GLY A 175 -12.70 -25.87 1.52
C GLY A 175 -13.84 -26.07 2.52
N THR A 176 -13.74 -25.36 3.64
CA THR A 176 -14.73 -25.41 4.74
C THR A 176 -15.73 -24.27 4.66
N GLN A 177 -15.28 -23.09 4.21
CA GLN A 177 -16.03 -21.85 4.18
C GLN A 177 -15.78 -21.09 2.88
N ILE A 178 -16.83 -20.46 2.37
CA ILE A 178 -16.76 -19.53 1.25
C ILE A 178 -17.34 -18.18 1.66
N ILE A 179 -16.88 -17.12 1.01
CA ILE A 179 -17.47 -15.80 1.10
C ILE A 179 -18.37 -15.59 -0.10
N CYS A 180 -19.59 -15.11 0.13
CA CYS A 180 -20.51 -14.66 -0.91
C CYS A 180 -20.83 -13.20 -0.68
N ILE A 181 -20.46 -12.34 -1.63
CA ILE A 181 -20.78 -10.91 -1.62
C ILE A 181 -21.89 -10.65 -2.62
N THR A 182 -22.97 -10.02 -2.17
CA THR A 182 -24.09 -9.62 -3.03
C THR A 182 -24.01 -8.14 -3.34
N ALA A 183 -23.90 -7.82 -4.62
CA ALA A 183 -23.93 -6.46 -5.14
C ALA A 183 -25.16 -6.25 -6.02
N GLU A 184 -26.02 -5.31 -5.68
CA GLU A 184 -27.15 -4.93 -6.52
C GLU A 184 -26.87 -3.60 -7.19
N ALA A 185 -27.13 -3.48 -8.49
CA ALA A 185 -26.90 -2.25 -9.25
C ALA A 185 -28.02 -1.98 -10.24
N LYS A 186 -28.31 -0.70 -10.50
CA LYS A 186 -29.19 -0.35 -11.62
C LYS A 186 -28.41 -0.57 -12.91
N ALA A 187 -29.09 -1.12 -13.92
CA ALA A 187 -28.41 -1.47 -15.15
C ALA A 187 -27.84 -0.26 -15.92
N ASN A 188 -28.38 0.95 -15.70
CA ASN A 188 -27.82 2.20 -16.23
C ASN A 188 -26.54 2.69 -15.52
N GLN A 189 -26.22 2.16 -14.33
CA GLN A 189 -25.00 2.44 -13.59
C GLN A 189 -23.87 1.47 -13.96
N LEU A 190 -24.21 0.36 -14.59
CA LEU A 190 -23.26 -0.65 -15.02
C LEU A 190 -22.56 -0.21 -16.30
N VAL A 191 -21.23 -0.09 -16.25
CA VAL A 191 -20.43 0.13 -17.45
C VAL A 191 -19.86 -1.22 -17.87
N VAL A 192 -20.24 -1.70 -19.06
CA VAL A 192 -19.69 -2.93 -19.64
C VAL A 192 -18.94 -2.58 -20.90
N GLU A 193 -17.62 -2.78 -20.86
CA GLU A 193 -16.75 -2.63 -22.01
C GLU A 193 -16.55 -3.98 -22.71
N TYR A 194 -16.62 -3.96 -24.04
CA TYR A 194 -16.43 -5.12 -24.90
C TYR A 194 -15.21 -4.87 -25.81
N PRO A 195 -14.01 -5.36 -25.45
CA PRO A 195 -12.79 -5.09 -26.21
C PRO A 195 -12.92 -5.44 -27.69
N SER A 196 -12.68 -4.45 -28.56
CA SER A 196 -12.90 -4.60 -30.00
C SER A 196 -11.99 -5.66 -30.63
N SER A 197 -10.80 -5.88 -30.05
CA SER A 197 -9.84 -6.91 -30.46
C SER A 197 -10.46 -8.30 -30.43
N PHE A 198 -11.14 -8.67 -29.35
CA PHE A 198 -11.84 -9.95 -29.22
C PHE A 198 -13.08 -10.02 -30.11
N TRP A 199 -13.96 -9.03 -30.03
CA TRP A 199 -15.26 -9.09 -30.70
C TRP A 199 -15.17 -9.01 -32.23
N ARG A 200 -14.14 -8.38 -32.79
CA ARG A 200 -13.86 -8.46 -34.24
C ARG A 200 -13.51 -9.88 -34.68
N GLN A 201 -12.93 -10.67 -33.80
CA GLN A 201 -12.47 -12.03 -34.07
C GLN A 201 -13.44 -13.10 -33.55
N VAL A 202 -14.53 -12.73 -32.88
CA VAL A 202 -15.46 -13.68 -32.24
C VAL A 202 -15.99 -14.73 -33.22
N HIS A 203 -16.22 -14.36 -34.49
CA HIS A 203 -16.70 -15.28 -35.53
C HIS A 203 -15.68 -16.38 -35.89
N ARG A 204 -14.39 -16.18 -35.57
CA ARG A 204 -13.30 -17.15 -35.75
C ARG A 204 -13.12 -18.07 -34.54
N GLN A 205 -13.79 -17.77 -33.42
CA GLN A 205 -13.71 -18.59 -32.21
C GLN A 205 -14.56 -19.85 -32.32
N PRO A 206 -14.26 -20.92 -31.56
CA PRO A 206 -15.08 -22.13 -31.49
C PRO A 206 -16.56 -21.82 -31.19
N THR A 207 -17.48 -22.63 -31.72
CA THR A 207 -18.93 -22.45 -31.52
C THR A 207 -19.31 -22.40 -30.04
N ALA A 208 -18.66 -23.19 -29.19
CA ALA A 208 -18.85 -23.17 -27.74
C ALA A 208 -18.48 -21.81 -27.14
N THR A 209 -17.27 -21.30 -27.42
CA THR A 209 -16.81 -19.97 -27.00
C THR A 209 -17.78 -18.88 -27.44
N ARG A 210 -18.20 -18.90 -28.72
CA ARG A 210 -19.16 -17.93 -29.27
C ARG A 210 -20.49 -17.96 -28.52
N SER A 211 -21.00 -19.14 -28.22
CA SER A 211 -22.25 -19.33 -27.47
C SER A 211 -22.13 -18.77 -26.04
N ILE A 212 -21.04 -19.11 -25.33
CA ILE A 212 -20.76 -18.64 -23.97
C ILE A 212 -20.71 -17.11 -23.92
N VAL A 213 -19.83 -16.48 -24.71
CA VAL A 213 -19.64 -15.02 -24.66
C VAL A 213 -20.87 -14.25 -25.13
N SER A 214 -21.62 -14.78 -26.12
CA SER A 214 -22.88 -14.17 -26.57
C SER A 214 -23.95 -14.25 -25.50
N ARG A 215 -24.02 -15.36 -24.76
CA ARG A 215 -24.97 -15.53 -23.66
C ARG A 215 -24.63 -14.63 -22.48
N ILE A 216 -23.37 -14.56 -22.07
CA ILE A 216 -22.90 -13.64 -21.03
C ILE A 216 -23.21 -12.20 -21.44
N LYS A 217 -22.88 -11.82 -22.68
CA LYS A 217 -23.23 -10.50 -23.23
C LYS A 217 -24.73 -10.23 -23.17
N SER A 218 -25.57 -11.20 -23.47
CA SER A 218 -27.03 -11.08 -23.36
C SER A 218 -27.51 -10.93 -21.91
N MET A 219 -26.85 -11.58 -20.94
CA MET A 219 -27.18 -11.46 -19.50
C MET A 219 -26.78 -10.09 -18.93
N LEU A 220 -25.66 -9.53 -19.43
CA LEU A 220 -25.17 -8.21 -19.03
C LEU A 220 -25.81 -7.06 -19.82
N SER A 221 -26.49 -7.36 -20.93
CA SER A 221 -27.20 -6.34 -21.70
C SER A 221 -28.51 -5.98 -21.00
N PRO A 222 -28.70 -4.74 -20.53
CA PRO A 222 -29.93 -4.33 -19.87
C PRO A 222 -31.17 -4.61 -20.73
N MET A 223 -32.19 -5.22 -20.14
CA MET A 223 -33.52 -5.25 -20.77
C MET A 223 -34.25 -3.90 -20.65
N SER A 224 -33.92 -3.12 -19.61
CA SER A 224 -34.41 -1.75 -19.42
C SER A 224 -33.39 -0.92 -18.63
N GLN A 225 -33.41 0.41 -18.74
CA GLN A 225 -32.52 1.26 -17.95
C GLN A 225 -32.80 1.21 -16.44
N GLU A 226 -34.03 0.82 -16.05
CA GLU A 226 -34.47 0.77 -14.65
C GLU A 226 -34.34 -0.61 -14.00
N SER A 227 -34.04 -1.67 -14.77
CA SER A 227 -33.88 -3.00 -14.18
C SER A 227 -32.66 -3.04 -13.26
N HIS A 228 -32.83 -3.71 -12.12
CA HIS A 228 -31.73 -4.04 -11.23
C HIS A 228 -31.03 -5.32 -11.71
N ILE A 229 -29.71 -5.34 -11.61
CA ILE A 229 -28.86 -6.50 -11.84
C ILE A 229 -28.21 -6.85 -10.50
N SER A 230 -28.35 -8.10 -10.07
CA SER A 230 -27.68 -8.60 -8.87
C SER A 230 -26.46 -9.45 -9.25
N PHE A 231 -25.29 -9.08 -8.74
CA PHE A 231 -24.06 -9.87 -8.84
C PHE A 231 -23.84 -10.62 -7.53
N TRP A 232 -23.64 -11.94 -7.59
CA TRP A 232 -23.16 -12.71 -6.45
C TRP A 232 -21.73 -13.15 -6.71
N ILE A 233 -20.82 -12.60 -5.92
CA ILE A 233 -19.37 -12.77 -6.04
C ILE A 233 -18.94 -13.78 -4.99
N THR A 234 -18.34 -14.89 -5.43
CA THR A 234 -18.02 -16.02 -4.56
C THR A 234 -16.55 -16.38 -4.64
N PHE A 235 -15.88 -16.53 -3.51
CA PHE A 235 -14.45 -16.86 -3.42
C PHE A 235 -14.13 -17.60 -2.11
N PRO A 236 -12.99 -18.30 -1.99
CA PRO A 236 -12.65 -19.04 -0.78
C PRO A 236 -12.40 -18.10 0.41
N PHE A 237 -12.73 -18.55 1.62
CA PHE A 237 -12.43 -17.77 2.83
C PHE A 237 -10.91 -17.59 3.02
N TYR A 238 -10.50 -16.37 3.38
CA TYR A 238 -9.15 -16.04 3.83
C TYR A 238 -9.22 -14.97 4.93
N GLN A 239 -8.30 -14.97 5.89
CA GLN A 239 -8.44 -14.22 7.15
C GLN A 239 -8.73 -12.72 7.00
N ASP A 240 -8.15 -12.09 5.97
CA ASP A 240 -8.20 -10.64 5.77
C ASP A 240 -9.29 -10.15 4.79
N TRP A 241 -10.18 -11.03 4.31
CA TRP A 241 -11.13 -10.69 3.25
C TRP A 241 -11.98 -9.46 3.56
N ARG A 242 -12.42 -9.31 4.81
CA ARG A 242 -13.26 -8.18 5.20
C ARG A 242 -12.49 -6.86 5.13
N ARG A 243 -11.18 -6.87 5.40
CA ARG A 243 -10.29 -5.70 5.28
C ARG A 243 -10.09 -5.30 3.83
N ASP A 244 -10.08 -6.24 2.89
CA ASP A 244 -9.87 -5.89 1.47
C ASP A 244 -11.15 -5.33 0.83
N TRP A 245 -12.31 -5.73 1.35
CA TRP A 245 -13.63 -5.39 0.82
C TRP A 245 -14.37 -4.29 1.61
N ARG A 246 -13.76 -3.77 2.68
CA ARG A 246 -14.31 -2.74 3.58
C ARG A 246 -14.82 -1.47 2.88
N LEU A 247 -14.33 -1.16 1.67
CA LEU A 247 -14.78 -0.02 0.84
C LEU A 247 -16.25 -0.06 0.47
N PHE A 248 -16.88 -1.23 0.55
CA PHE A 248 -18.21 -1.44 -0.02
C PHE A 248 -19.27 -1.89 1.01
N PHE A 249 -18.88 -2.24 2.24
CA PHE A 249 -19.81 -2.74 3.26
C PHE A 249 -20.57 -1.66 4.02
N GLY A 250 -20.32 -0.38 3.73
CA GLY A 250 -21.16 0.71 4.22
C GLY A 250 -21.26 0.80 5.73
N ASP A 251 -20.26 0.30 6.48
CA ASP A 251 -20.09 0.56 7.91
C ASP A 251 -20.14 2.08 8.07
N GLY A 252 -21.30 2.57 8.53
CA GLY A 252 -21.80 3.89 8.15
C GLY A 252 -20.79 5.00 8.38
N LEU A 253 -20.38 5.68 7.30
CA LEU A 253 -19.81 7.03 7.29
C LEU A 253 -19.09 7.45 8.59
N LYS A 254 -18.01 6.76 8.96
CA LYS A 254 -16.89 7.35 9.72
C LYS A 254 -15.52 6.82 9.33
N GLU A 255 -15.43 5.66 8.70
CA GLU A 255 -14.16 5.05 8.33
C GLU A 255 -14.12 4.83 6.82
N SER A 256 -13.56 5.80 6.10
CA SER A 256 -13.18 5.60 4.70
C SER A 256 -11.94 4.70 4.68
N PRO A 257 -11.95 3.56 4.00
CA PRO A 257 -10.80 2.67 4.00
C PRO A 257 -9.70 3.08 3.02
N PHE A 258 -9.89 4.22 2.38
CA PHE A 258 -8.79 5.12 2.10
C PHE A 258 -9.11 6.47 2.73
N GLY A 259 -8.46 6.79 3.84
CA GLY A 259 -8.11 8.16 4.21
C GLY A 259 -7.27 8.90 3.14
N LYS A 260 -7.32 8.48 1.86
CA LYS A 260 -7.03 9.31 0.68
C LYS A 260 -8.28 10.10 0.28
N ILE A 261 -8.91 10.79 1.24
CA ILE A 261 -9.29 12.17 0.91
C ILE A 261 -7.98 12.80 0.45
N LYS A 262 -8.00 13.52 -0.67
CA LYS A 262 -6.92 14.44 -1.04
C LYS A 262 -6.59 15.35 0.16
N TRP A 263 -5.74 14.89 1.07
CA TRP A 263 -4.98 15.75 1.96
C TRP A 263 -4.12 16.66 1.08
N GLU A 264 -3.65 16.18 -0.07
CA GLU A 264 -2.88 16.97 -1.04
C GLU A 264 -3.60 18.17 -1.68
N LYS A 265 -4.95 18.25 -1.69
CA LYS A 265 -5.65 19.47 -2.13
C LYS A 265 -6.35 20.25 -1.02
N ARG A 266 -6.47 19.72 0.20
CA ARG A 266 -6.85 20.52 1.37
C ARG A 266 -5.66 21.05 2.17
N GLN A 267 -4.44 20.52 1.98
CA GLN A 267 -3.21 21.17 2.46
C GLN A 267 -2.84 22.43 1.65
N GLU A 268 -3.40 22.64 0.45
CA GLU A 268 -3.24 23.92 -0.25
C GLU A 268 -4.00 25.05 0.47
N ASP A 269 -5.09 24.74 1.19
CA ASP A 269 -5.62 25.61 2.24
C ASP A 269 -4.83 25.36 3.54
N ASN A 270 -3.59 25.86 3.54
CA ASN A 270 -2.71 26.05 4.70
C ASN A 270 -3.33 26.99 5.75
N THR A 271 -4.56 26.75 6.19
CA THR A 271 -4.89 27.12 7.56
C THR A 271 -4.13 26.14 8.45
N PRO A 272 -3.09 26.59 9.18
CA PRO A 272 -2.41 25.70 10.12
C PRO A 272 -3.47 25.06 10.99
N SER A 273 -3.45 23.72 11.09
CA SER A 273 -4.25 23.03 12.09
C SER A 273 -3.97 23.75 13.40
N ARG A 274 -5.03 24.31 14.00
CA ARG A 274 -4.87 25.00 15.27
C ARG A 274 -4.23 24.00 16.22
N PRO A 275 -3.10 24.34 16.85
CA PRO A 275 -2.49 23.48 17.85
C PRO A 275 -3.56 23.03 18.84
N PHE A 276 -3.58 21.74 19.14
CA PHE A 276 -4.51 21.19 20.12
C PHE A 276 -3.75 20.53 21.26
N ARG A 277 -4.37 20.49 22.42
CA ARG A 277 -3.72 19.98 23.62
C ARG A 277 -3.77 18.47 23.65
N SER A 278 -2.65 17.88 24.06
CA SER A 278 -2.47 16.44 24.22
C SER A 278 -1.73 16.18 25.52
N LEU A 279 -1.88 14.97 26.05
CA LEU A 279 -1.11 14.50 27.19
C LEU A 279 -0.04 13.54 26.71
N LEU A 280 1.21 13.82 27.08
CA LEU A 280 2.36 12.97 26.78
C LEU A 280 2.82 12.27 28.06
N ILE A 281 2.95 10.95 28.01
CA ILE A 281 3.33 10.10 29.15
C ILE A 281 4.53 9.25 28.71
N PRO A 282 5.64 9.20 29.46
CA PRO A 282 6.73 8.26 29.17
C PRO A 282 6.19 6.84 28.98
N PHE A 283 6.58 6.18 27.89
CA PHE A 283 6.17 4.81 27.68
C PHE A 283 6.92 3.92 28.68
N PRO A 284 6.26 3.04 29.45
CA PRO A 284 6.92 2.21 30.44
C PRO A 284 8.02 1.34 29.81
N ASP A 285 9.13 1.17 30.54
CA ASP A 285 10.26 0.34 30.13
C ASP A 285 10.91 0.77 28.80
N SER A 286 10.61 1.98 28.32
CA SER A 286 11.18 2.57 27.10
C SER A 286 12.45 3.38 27.36
N GLU A 287 12.94 3.43 28.60
CA GLU A 287 14.15 4.15 28.92
C GLU A 287 15.33 3.61 28.11
N TRP A 288 16.19 4.52 27.66
CA TRP A 288 17.46 4.13 27.05
C TRP A 288 18.39 3.62 28.15
N ILE A 289 18.30 2.32 28.43
CA ILE A 289 19.09 1.60 29.44
C ILE A 289 20.48 1.31 28.88
N ALA A 290 21.50 1.46 29.73
CA ALA A 290 22.89 1.26 29.33
C ALA A 290 23.19 -0.20 28.98
N ALA A 291 23.72 -0.41 27.78
CA ALA A 291 24.33 -1.65 27.31
C ALA A 291 25.86 -1.51 27.23
N GLU A 292 26.59 -2.63 27.37
CA GLU A 292 28.06 -2.65 27.35
C GLU A 292 28.66 -2.06 26.06
N ASN A 293 27.92 -2.14 24.96
CA ASN A 293 28.35 -1.69 23.63
C ASN A 293 27.84 -0.29 23.25
N ASP A 294 27.04 0.40 24.06
CA ASP A 294 26.42 1.68 23.68
C ASP A 294 27.44 2.74 23.29
N LYS A 295 28.52 2.85 24.06
CA LYS A 295 29.60 3.79 23.78
C LYS A 295 30.30 3.50 22.46
N GLN A 296 30.36 2.23 22.05
CA GLN A 296 30.92 1.86 20.75
C GLN A 296 29.91 2.13 19.65
N GLU A 297 28.64 1.79 19.86
CA GLU A 297 27.59 1.82 18.86
C GLU A 297 27.05 3.23 18.59
N TYR A 298 26.72 3.97 19.64
CA TYR A 298 26.22 5.35 19.58
C TYR A 298 27.33 6.37 19.76
N GLY A 299 28.46 6.03 20.39
CA GLY A 299 29.52 7.00 20.68
C GLY A 299 29.32 7.78 21.98
N ILE A 300 28.20 7.58 22.66
CA ILE A 300 27.83 8.14 23.96
C ILE A 300 27.26 7.03 24.85
N ASP A 301 27.28 7.26 26.16
CA ASP A 301 26.66 6.35 27.13
C ASP A 301 25.14 6.56 27.14
N ALA A 302 24.36 5.51 27.42
CA ALA A 302 22.91 5.64 27.53
C ALA A 302 22.51 6.61 28.65
N THR A 303 21.34 7.21 28.49
CA THR A 303 20.94 8.36 29.31
C THR A 303 19.85 8.07 30.33
N GLY A 304 19.22 6.90 30.27
CA GLY A 304 18.04 6.57 31.07
C GLY A 304 16.82 7.43 30.73
N LEU A 305 16.86 8.22 29.65
CA LEU A 305 15.71 8.99 29.19
C LEU A 305 14.75 8.08 28.40
N PRO A 306 13.43 8.32 28.47
CA PRO A 306 12.46 7.59 27.64
C PRO A 306 12.77 7.72 26.15
N THR A 307 12.64 6.61 25.43
CA THR A 307 12.79 6.56 23.96
C THR A 307 11.46 6.45 23.24
N ALA A 308 10.37 6.26 23.99
CA ALA A 308 9.01 6.32 23.48
C ALA A 308 8.09 6.99 24.49
N TYR A 309 6.95 7.47 23.99
CA TYR A 309 5.90 8.12 24.74
C TYR A 309 4.54 7.60 24.29
N LEU A 310 3.59 7.58 25.21
CA LEU A 310 2.17 7.49 24.90
C LEU A 310 1.60 8.91 24.83
N MET A 311 0.96 9.25 23.72
CA MET A 311 0.20 10.48 23.57
C MET A 311 -1.30 10.19 23.61
N ALA A 312 -2.01 10.89 24.49
CA ALA A 312 -3.47 10.86 24.57
C ALA A 312 -4.08 12.18 24.08
N VAL A 313 -5.05 12.08 23.18
CA VAL A 313 -5.73 13.22 22.56
C VAL A 313 -7.23 13.14 22.83
N ASN A 314 -7.82 14.22 23.34
CA ASN A 314 -9.26 14.30 23.56
C ASN A 314 -9.99 14.70 22.28
N MET A 315 -10.69 13.74 21.68
CA MET A 315 -11.38 13.89 20.40
C MET A 315 -12.54 14.89 20.44
N LYS A 316 -13.08 15.23 21.62
CA LYS A 316 -14.09 16.29 21.74
C LYS A 316 -13.52 17.70 21.54
N THR A 317 -12.24 17.86 21.81
CA THR A 317 -11.55 19.16 21.76
C THR A 317 -10.84 19.40 20.45
N THR A 318 -10.63 18.34 19.66
CA THR A 318 -9.99 18.41 18.35
C THR A 318 -11.04 18.56 17.26
N GLU A 319 -11.01 19.67 16.54
CA GLU A 319 -11.77 19.85 15.29
C GLU A 319 -11.18 19.02 14.12
N VAL A 320 -9.99 18.45 14.33
CA VAL A 320 -9.22 17.70 13.33
C VAL A 320 -9.67 16.24 13.29
N VAL A 321 -9.85 15.71 12.07
CA VAL A 321 -10.05 14.28 11.84
C VAL A 321 -8.75 13.55 12.15
N LEU A 322 -8.78 12.68 13.16
CA LEU A 322 -7.64 11.86 13.53
C LEU A 322 -7.51 10.64 12.59
N PRO A 323 -6.29 10.18 12.28
CA PRO A 323 -6.04 9.05 11.37
C PRO A 323 -6.56 7.73 11.95
N ASP A 324 -6.84 6.70 11.16
CA ASP A 324 -7.45 5.45 11.67
C ASP A 324 -6.53 4.65 12.61
N ILE A 325 -7.11 3.74 13.41
CA ILE A 325 -6.34 2.83 14.27
C ILE A 325 -5.35 2.01 13.42
N GLY A 326 -4.13 1.83 13.92
CA GLY A 326 -3.02 1.17 13.22
C GLY A 326 -2.31 2.05 12.20
N THR A 327 -2.81 3.25 11.91
CA THR A 327 -2.18 4.16 10.95
C THR A 327 -0.87 4.71 11.50
N LEU A 328 0.18 4.65 10.70
CA LEU A 328 1.47 5.27 10.99
C LEU A 328 1.42 6.78 10.79
N VAL A 329 2.02 7.51 11.72
CA VAL A 329 1.95 8.96 11.79
C VAL A 329 3.29 9.59 12.10
N GLU A 330 3.50 10.79 11.56
CA GLU A 330 4.46 11.77 12.03
C GLU A 330 3.71 12.83 12.84
N ILE A 331 4.19 13.13 14.05
CA ILE A 331 3.55 14.09 14.94
C ILE A 331 4.56 15.17 15.32
N ASP A 332 4.25 16.41 14.95
CA ASP A 332 4.99 17.59 15.41
C ASP A 332 4.42 18.03 16.76
N LEU A 333 5.26 18.01 17.80
CA LEU A 333 4.89 18.39 19.17
C LEU A 333 5.65 19.65 19.58
N SER A 334 4.98 20.55 20.31
CA SER A 334 5.60 21.73 20.92
C SER A 334 6.39 21.37 22.19
N VAL A 335 7.35 20.45 22.06
CA VAL A 335 8.27 20.04 23.12
C VAL A 335 9.69 20.45 22.75
N ALA A 336 10.44 20.94 23.73
CA ALA A 336 11.83 21.32 23.48
C ALA A 336 12.67 20.07 23.23
N GLN A 337 13.32 20.01 22.07
CA GLN A 337 14.23 18.94 21.68
C GLN A 337 15.67 19.39 21.85
N GLY A 338 16.46 18.59 22.57
CA GLY A 338 17.87 18.83 22.84
C GLY A 338 18.75 17.83 22.13
N TYR A 339 19.84 18.32 21.53
CA TYR A 339 20.80 17.47 20.82
C TYR A 339 21.91 17.04 21.77
N PHE A 340 22.36 15.80 21.64
CA PHE A 340 23.56 15.32 22.29
C PHE A 340 24.81 15.94 21.66
N GLN A 341 25.85 16.06 22.49
CA GLN A 341 27.17 16.43 21.99
C GLN A 341 27.68 15.32 21.09
N LEU A 342 28.14 15.70 19.90
CA LEU A 342 28.69 14.78 18.92
C LEU A 342 29.90 14.04 19.52
N PRO A 343 30.05 12.73 19.23
CA PRO A 343 31.12 11.96 19.82
C PRO A 343 32.46 12.46 19.30
N LYS A 344 33.36 12.80 20.22
CA LYS A 344 34.75 13.22 19.90
C LYS A 344 35.65 12.05 19.51
N GLN A 345 35.16 10.83 19.66
CA GLN A 345 35.95 9.62 19.45
C GLN A 345 36.21 9.43 17.94
N PRO A 346 37.43 9.05 17.54
CA PRO A 346 37.70 8.71 16.15
C PRO A 346 36.89 7.47 15.75
N GLN A 347 36.44 7.42 14.49
CA GLN A 347 35.78 6.23 13.96
C GLN A 347 36.68 4.99 14.10
N THR A 348 36.12 3.93 14.66
CA THR A 348 36.80 2.64 14.79
C THR A 348 36.90 1.94 13.43
N SER A 349 37.79 0.95 13.28
CA SER A 349 37.89 0.16 12.04
C SER A 349 36.55 -0.49 11.63
N PRO A 350 35.72 -1.03 12.56
CA PRO A 350 34.37 -1.47 12.25
C PRO A 350 33.46 -0.38 11.66
N HIS A 351 33.46 0.84 12.22
CA HIS A 351 32.64 1.94 11.69
C HIS A 351 33.06 2.32 10.28
N ILE A 352 34.37 2.45 10.04
CA ILE A 352 34.92 2.76 8.73
C ILE A 352 34.52 1.70 7.70
N ARG A 353 34.58 0.41 8.10
CA ARG A 353 34.18 -0.69 7.22
C ARG A 353 32.68 -0.67 6.93
N LYS A 354 31.83 -0.40 7.93
CA LYS A 354 30.37 -0.27 7.77
C LYS A 354 30.03 0.81 6.75
N ILE A 355 30.60 2.02 6.92
CA ILE A 355 30.43 3.14 5.98
C ILE A 355 30.95 2.76 4.58
N ALA A 356 32.06 2.04 4.49
CA ALA A 356 32.61 1.62 3.20
C ALA A 356 31.69 0.64 2.45
N VAL A 357 30.98 -0.23 3.17
CA VAL A 357 29.97 -1.13 2.59
C VAL A 357 28.76 -0.34 2.11
N GLU A 358 28.27 0.63 2.89
CA GLU A 358 27.18 1.53 2.47
C GLU A 358 27.55 2.30 1.19
N VAL A 359 28.75 2.88 1.17
CA VAL A 359 29.27 3.59 -0.01
C VAL A 359 29.39 2.65 -1.20
N GLN A 360 29.89 1.41 -1.02
CA GLN A 360 29.90 0.42 -2.10
C GLN A 360 28.49 0.14 -2.64
N GLY A 361 27.50 0.03 -1.75
CA GLY A 361 26.09 -0.14 -2.13
C GLY A 361 25.60 1.01 -3.01
N VAL A 362 25.89 2.27 -2.64
CA VAL A 362 25.58 3.45 -3.46
C VAL A 362 26.21 3.35 -4.85
N LEU A 363 27.49 2.95 -4.93
CA LEU A 363 28.19 2.80 -6.21
C LEU A 363 27.59 1.69 -7.07
N LYS A 364 27.18 0.56 -6.47
CA LYS A 364 26.49 -0.54 -7.17
C LYS A 364 25.14 -0.11 -7.73
N VAL A 365 24.35 0.67 -6.98
CA VAL A 365 23.09 1.24 -7.48
C VAL A 365 23.33 2.17 -8.67
N ALA A 366 24.37 3.00 -8.62
CA ALA A 366 24.75 3.85 -9.74
C ALA A 366 25.20 3.04 -10.98
N GLU A 367 25.94 1.94 -10.78
CA GLU A 367 26.36 1.04 -11.86
C GLU A 367 25.15 0.35 -12.51
N ASN A 368 24.21 -0.17 -11.71
CA ASN A 368 22.97 -0.77 -12.21
C ASN A 368 22.13 0.23 -13.00
N LYS A 369 22.07 1.50 -12.55
CA LYS A 369 21.37 2.56 -13.28
C LYS A 369 22.04 2.85 -14.64
N ALA A 370 23.36 2.95 -14.67
CA ALA A 370 24.11 3.15 -15.90
C ALA A 370 23.97 1.96 -16.88
N GLN A 371 23.97 0.73 -16.34
CA GLN A 371 23.74 -0.49 -17.10
C GLN A 371 22.31 -0.55 -17.67
N GLY A 372 21.28 -0.23 -16.86
CA GLY A 372 19.90 -0.18 -17.34
C GLY A 372 19.70 0.86 -18.45
N ALA A 373 20.35 2.04 -18.34
CA ALA A 373 20.36 3.03 -19.42
C ALA A 373 21.07 2.51 -20.69
N THR A 374 22.10 1.69 -20.53
CA THR A 374 22.81 1.04 -21.64
C THR A 374 21.92 0.03 -22.35
N GLU A 375 21.22 -0.82 -21.60
CA GLU A 375 20.30 -1.84 -22.12
C GLU A 375 19.12 -1.19 -22.84
N GLU A 376 18.56 -0.10 -22.28
CA GLU A 376 17.51 0.69 -22.92
C GLU A 376 17.99 1.30 -24.24
N ALA A 377 19.20 1.89 -24.25
CA ALA A 377 19.80 2.44 -25.46
C ALA A 377 20.03 1.34 -26.52
N GLN A 378 20.63 0.21 -26.14
CA GLN A 378 20.86 -0.93 -27.04
C GLN A 378 19.55 -1.48 -27.62
N THR A 379 18.50 -1.57 -26.80
CA THR A 379 17.17 -2.01 -27.25
C THR A 379 16.62 -1.07 -28.31
N LYS A 380 16.70 0.25 -28.10
CA LYS A 380 16.29 1.27 -29.09
C LYS A 380 17.13 1.23 -30.37
N LEU A 381 18.40 0.84 -30.28
CA LEU A 381 19.34 0.79 -31.40
C LEU A 381 19.36 -0.54 -32.15
N SER A 382 18.67 -1.56 -31.66
CA SER A 382 18.69 -2.93 -32.24
C SER A 382 18.27 -3.00 -33.71
N GLY A 383 17.56 -1.98 -34.22
CA GLY A 383 17.18 -1.81 -35.63
C GLY A 383 18.19 -1.07 -36.53
N ILE A 384 19.31 -0.57 -36.01
CA ILE A 384 20.31 0.20 -36.78
C ILE A 384 21.52 -0.70 -37.12
N ARG A 385 22.04 -0.61 -38.37
CA ARG A 385 23.07 -1.52 -38.91
C ARG A 385 24.48 -1.34 -38.31
N ASP A 386 24.82 -0.17 -37.79
CA ASP A 386 26.17 0.15 -37.28
C ASP A 386 26.26 0.10 -35.75
N ARG A 387 26.12 -1.09 -35.16
CA ARG A 387 26.11 -1.27 -33.70
C ARG A 387 27.44 -0.90 -33.02
N GLU A 388 28.58 -1.15 -33.68
CA GLU A 388 29.91 -0.93 -33.09
C GLU A 388 30.27 0.56 -32.99
N ALA A 389 30.03 1.33 -34.05
CA ALA A 389 30.24 2.79 -34.03
C ALA A 389 29.39 3.47 -32.95
N ILE A 390 28.15 3.00 -32.78
CA ILE A 390 27.24 3.54 -31.78
C ILE A 390 27.67 3.12 -30.37
N ALA A 391 28.21 1.91 -30.17
CA ALA A 391 28.71 1.51 -28.85
C ALA A 391 29.87 2.40 -28.37
N GLU A 392 30.75 2.85 -29.28
CA GLU A 392 31.83 3.80 -28.96
C GLU A 392 31.29 5.17 -28.56
N ASP A 393 30.27 5.68 -29.25
CA ASP A 393 29.65 6.98 -28.96
C ASP A 393 28.89 6.99 -27.62
N PHE A 394 28.36 5.85 -27.18
CA PHE A 394 27.57 5.74 -25.95
C PHE A 394 28.43 5.53 -24.69
N ALA A 395 29.66 5.02 -24.83
CA ALA A 395 30.57 4.80 -23.70
C ALA A 395 30.77 6.04 -22.79
N PRO A 396 31.03 7.26 -23.31
CA PRO A 396 31.15 8.45 -22.45
C PRO A 396 29.84 8.79 -21.74
N LEU A 397 28.69 8.65 -22.41
CA LEU A 397 27.37 8.96 -21.82
C LEU A 397 27.05 8.01 -20.66
N ILE A 398 27.34 6.72 -20.79
CA ILE A 398 27.17 5.73 -19.72
C ILE A 398 28.05 6.08 -18.52
N SER A 399 29.29 6.51 -18.78
CA SER A 399 30.19 6.96 -17.73
C SER A 399 29.66 8.22 -17.03
N GLU A 400 29.08 9.17 -17.76
CA GLU A 400 28.47 10.38 -17.19
C GLU A 400 27.27 10.04 -16.31
N ILE A 401 26.36 9.18 -16.78
CA ILE A 401 25.19 8.71 -16.02
C ILE A 401 25.62 8.06 -14.71
N TYR A 402 26.64 7.19 -14.76
CA TYR A 402 27.21 6.58 -13.56
C TYR A 402 27.78 7.64 -12.61
N ILE A 403 28.63 8.55 -13.10
CA ILE A 403 29.31 9.55 -12.27
C ILE A 403 28.28 10.44 -11.57
N GLU A 404 27.26 10.92 -12.28
CA GLU A 404 26.22 11.77 -11.71
C GLU A 404 25.39 11.03 -10.65
N ALA A 405 24.95 9.80 -10.95
CA ALA A 405 24.19 8.98 -10.02
C ALA A 405 24.99 8.64 -8.75
N ALA A 406 26.26 8.24 -8.91
CA ALA A 406 27.16 7.94 -7.81
C ALA A 406 27.47 9.19 -6.98
N ALA A 407 27.76 10.34 -7.63
CA ALA A 407 28.04 11.59 -6.94
C ALA A 407 26.89 12.01 -6.02
N LYS A 408 25.63 11.88 -6.48
CA LYS A 408 24.43 12.18 -5.68
C LYS A 408 24.38 11.37 -4.39
N GLY A 409 24.67 10.07 -4.45
CA GLY A 409 24.71 9.22 -3.27
C GLY A 409 25.96 9.41 -2.41
N LEU A 410 27.07 9.86 -2.98
CA LEU A 410 28.34 10.10 -2.28
C LEU A 410 28.41 11.43 -1.54
N MET A 411 27.62 12.45 -1.94
CA MET A 411 27.61 13.77 -1.31
C MET A 411 27.60 13.73 0.24
N PRO A 412 26.76 12.90 0.90
CA PRO A 412 26.68 12.87 2.36
C PRO A 412 27.91 12.27 3.06
N TYR A 413 28.88 11.75 2.31
CA TYR A 413 30.10 11.12 2.84
C TYR A 413 31.34 12.01 2.66
N ILE A 414 31.22 13.16 1.98
CA ILE A 414 32.33 14.08 1.71
C ILE A 414 32.38 15.15 2.79
N ASN A 415 33.39 15.01 3.66
CA ASN A 415 33.62 15.92 4.76
C ASN A 415 34.73 16.92 4.46
N LYS A 416 35.80 16.46 3.80
CA LYS A 416 36.97 17.29 3.50
C LYS A 416 36.92 17.76 2.06
N LEU A 417 36.66 19.06 1.91
CA LEU A 417 36.66 19.74 0.61
C LEU A 417 38.08 19.87 0.06
N SER A 418 38.28 19.39 -1.17
CA SER A 418 39.55 19.51 -1.88
C SER A 418 39.83 20.96 -2.27
N ASN A 419 41.11 21.28 -2.45
CA ASN A 419 41.50 22.61 -2.96
C ASN A 419 40.95 22.86 -4.37
N LYS A 420 40.72 21.81 -5.16
CA LYS A 420 40.16 21.89 -6.51
C LYS A 420 38.68 22.28 -6.46
N ALA A 421 37.88 21.66 -5.57
CA ALA A 421 36.50 22.06 -5.31
C ALA A 421 36.41 23.53 -4.87
N LYS A 422 37.26 23.94 -3.93
CA LYS A 422 37.36 25.34 -3.48
C LYS A 422 37.75 26.29 -4.61
N ALA A 423 38.69 25.91 -5.46
CA ALA A 423 39.12 26.75 -6.59
C ALA A 423 38.03 26.89 -7.68
N LYS A 424 37.22 25.86 -7.90
CA LYS A 424 36.13 25.88 -8.90
C LYS A 424 34.93 26.72 -8.45
N HIS A 425 34.65 26.75 -7.14
CA HIS A 425 33.57 27.54 -6.55
C HIS A 425 34.03 28.30 -5.29
N PRO A 426 34.94 29.28 -5.41
CA PRO A 426 35.58 29.92 -4.24
C PRO A 426 34.60 30.68 -3.35
N SER A 427 33.55 31.24 -3.94
CA SER A 427 32.46 31.96 -3.26
C SER A 427 31.14 31.18 -3.23
N GLY A 428 31.12 29.94 -3.73
CA GLY A 428 29.91 29.12 -3.77
C GLY A 428 29.54 28.54 -2.41
N PRO A 429 28.28 28.12 -2.22
CA PRO A 429 27.89 27.38 -1.03
C PRO A 429 28.72 26.09 -0.93
N GLU A 430 29.02 25.65 0.29
CA GLU A 430 29.83 24.43 0.50
C GLU A 430 29.26 23.21 -0.23
N ASP A 431 27.94 23.10 -0.36
CA ASP A 431 27.29 22.00 -1.09
C ASP A 431 27.65 21.98 -2.59
N ALA A 432 27.89 23.14 -3.22
CA ALA A 432 28.37 23.19 -4.60
C ALA A 432 29.83 22.74 -4.71
N GLN A 433 30.67 23.09 -3.73
CA GLN A 433 32.06 22.60 -3.65
C GLN A 433 32.08 21.07 -3.41
N ARG A 434 31.23 20.56 -2.52
CA ARG A 434 31.07 19.12 -2.26
C ARG A 434 30.64 18.36 -3.50
N TRP A 435 29.72 18.91 -4.30
CA TRP A 435 29.28 18.30 -5.55
C TRP A 435 30.44 18.09 -6.52
N VAL A 436 31.35 19.05 -6.63
CA VAL A 436 32.56 18.92 -7.47
C VAL A 436 33.45 17.77 -6.99
N ASP A 437 33.68 17.68 -5.68
CA ASP A 437 34.44 16.55 -5.11
C ASP A 437 33.70 15.22 -5.29
N ALA A 438 32.37 15.21 -5.22
CA ALA A 438 31.56 14.00 -5.38
C ALA A 438 31.69 13.40 -6.77
N LEU A 439 31.71 14.23 -7.82
CA LEU A 439 31.94 13.78 -9.19
C LEU A 439 33.33 13.15 -9.35
N GLU A 440 34.35 13.75 -8.73
CA GLU A 440 35.72 13.23 -8.79
C GLU A 440 35.87 11.93 -7.99
N VAL A 441 35.29 11.87 -6.79
CA VAL A 441 35.28 10.69 -5.94
C VAL A 441 34.48 9.55 -6.59
N ALA A 442 33.36 9.82 -7.25
CA ALA A 442 32.58 8.82 -7.99
C ALA A 442 33.45 8.09 -9.02
N SER A 443 34.25 8.85 -9.76
CA SER A 443 35.20 8.32 -10.73
C SER A 443 36.32 7.50 -10.04
N LEU A 444 36.90 8.05 -8.97
CA LEU A 444 37.99 7.40 -8.22
C LEU A 444 37.55 6.09 -7.56
N LEU A 445 36.34 6.04 -7.02
CA LEU A 445 35.82 4.92 -6.24
C LEU A 445 35.11 3.86 -7.08
N ARG A 446 34.86 4.08 -8.38
CA ARG A 446 34.32 3.03 -9.26
C ARG A 446 35.13 1.74 -9.17
N ALA A 447 34.45 0.59 -9.20
CA ALA A 447 35.11 -0.71 -9.16
C ALA A 447 36.06 -0.87 -10.36
N ARG A 448 37.25 -1.39 -10.13
CA ARG A 448 38.23 -1.61 -11.21
C ARG A 448 38.02 -2.98 -11.84
N SER A 449 38.43 -3.15 -13.09
CA SER A 449 38.41 -4.46 -13.75
C SER A 449 39.22 -5.47 -12.93
N GLY A 450 38.59 -6.61 -12.60
CA GLY A 450 39.18 -7.67 -11.77
C GLY A 450 39.21 -7.40 -10.25
N GLU A 451 38.70 -6.26 -9.79
CA GLU A 451 38.61 -5.96 -8.36
C GLU A 451 37.40 -6.70 -7.75
N ASN A 452 37.66 -7.62 -6.82
CA ASN A 452 36.58 -8.26 -6.07
C ASN A 452 35.97 -7.32 -5.02
N ASP A 453 34.76 -7.65 -4.56
CA ASP A 453 34.00 -6.84 -3.61
C ASP A 453 34.77 -6.49 -2.34
N ASN A 454 35.55 -7.43 -1.78
CA ASN A 454 36.31 -7.20 -0.56
C ASN A 454 37.49 -6.25 -0.77
N ALA A 455 38.18 -6.35 -1.90
CA ALA A 455 39.26 -5.42 -2.29
C ALA A 455 38.69 -4.01 -2.51
N HIS A 456 37.53 -3.91 -3.14
CA HIS A 456 36.82 -2.66 -3.36
C HIS A 456 36.41 -2.00 -2.03
N VAL A 457 35.79 -2.74 -1.10
CA VAL A 457 35.45 -2.25 0.25
C VAL A 457 36.70 -1.78 1.00
N LYS A 458 37.82 -2.50 0.94
CA LYS A 458 39.08 -2.08 1.59
C LYS A 458 39.60 -0.75 1.03
N ARG A 459 39.50 -0.54 -0.29
CA ARG A 459 39.90 0.71 -0.94
C ARG A 459 38.98 1.86 -0.55
N ILE A 460 37.67 1.64 -0.53
CA ILE A 460 36.68 2.62 -0.05
C ILE A 460 36.94 2.94 1.42
N ALA A 461 37.20 1.95 2.28
CA ALA A 461 37.51 2.16 3.70
C ALA A 461 38.74 3.06 3.91
N LYS A 462 39.78 2.94 3.06
CA LYS A 462 40.94 3.85 3.10
C LYS A 462 40.54 5.29 2.77
N TRP A 463 39.63 5.48 1.81
CA TRP A 463 39.08 6.79 1.46
C TRP A 463 38.16 7.35 2.57
N VAL A 464 37.24 6.54 3.13
CA VAL A 464 36.39 6.95 4.27
C VAL A 464 37.26 7.41 5.44
N LYS A 465 38.33 6.65 5.76
CA LYS A 465 39.28 7.03 6.80
C LYS A 465 39.94 8.39 6.53
N SER A 466 40.19 8.75 5.27
CA SER A 466 40.79 10.05 4.93
C SER A 466 39.80 11.22 5.06
N GLN A 467 38.50 10.97 4.82
CA GLN A 467 37.42 11.94 5.06
C GLN A 467 37.24 12.24 6.56
N GLY A 468 37.47 11.25 7.42
CA GLY A 468 37.26 11.36 8.86
C GLY A 468 35.78 11.34 9.22
N VAL A 469 35.44 11.89 10.40
CA VAL A 469 34.07 11.93 10.90
C VAL A 469 33.26 12.94 10.08
N SER A 470 32.43 12.44 9.16
CA SER A 470 31.53 13.28 8.37
C SER A 470 30.32 13.68 9.21
N LEU A 471 30.18 14.97 9.41
CA LEU A 471 29.07 15.60 10.12
C LEU A 471 28.45 16.61 9.19
N ARG A 472 27.18 16.40 8.84
CA ARG A 472 26.40 17.43 8.16
C ARG A 472 25.63 18.19 9.22
N THR A 473 25.90 19.48 9.34
CA THR A 473 25.02 20.36 10.09
C THR A 473 23.71 20.43 9.34
N LEU A 474 22.71 19.66 9.78
CA LEU A 474 21.37 19.77 9.25
C LEU A 474 20.76 21.07 9.76
N LYS A 475 20.04 21.76 8.87
CA LYS A 475 19.29 22.94 9.28
C LYS A 475 18.17 22.42 10.18
N PRO A 476 18.12 22.82 11.48
CA PRO A 476 17.07 22.35 12.36
C PRO A 476 15.72 22.73 11.76
N ASN A 477 14.78 21.78 11.76
CA ASN A 477 13.41 22.08 11.40
C ASN A 477 12.85 23.12 12.39
N LYS A 478 12.05 24.07 11.90
CA LYS A 478 11.47 25.13 12.73
C LYS A 478 10.60 24.58 13.86
N LEU A 479 9.98 23.42 13.63
CA LEU A 479 9.11 22.74 14.60
C LEU A 479 9.83 21.66 15.42
N GLY A 480 11.13 21.42 15.17
CA GLY A 480 11.83 20.23 15.65
C GLY A 480 11.65 19.03 14.73
N GLU A 481 12.23 17.89 15.11
CA GLU A 481 12.07 16.63 14.38
C GLU A 481 10.72 15.99 14.76
N PRO A 482 9.93 15.50 13.81
CA PRO A 482 8.64 14.89 14.10
C PRO A 482 8.80 13.57 14.84
N PHE A 483 7.89 13.28 15.77
CA PHE A 483 7.80 11.97 16.42
C PHE A 483 7.16 10.99 15.44
N LEU A 484 7.77 9.82 15.27
CA LEU A 484 7.17 8.74 14.50
C LEU A 484 6.31 7.88 15.41
N GLY A 485 5.17 7.41 14.93
CA GLY A 485 4.27 6.65 15.78
C GLY A 485 3.14 5.96 15.06
N CYS A 486 2.23 5.38 15.84
CA CYS A 486 1.02 4.76 15.33
C CYS A 486 -0.18 5.07 16.23
N ARG A 487 -1.37 5.17 15.64
CA ARG A 487 -2.62 5.26 16.42
C ARG A 487 -2.94 3.88 17.00
N LEU A 488 -3.17 3.82 18.30
CA LEU A 488 -3.51 2.60 19.01
C LEU A 488 -5.03 2.44 19.11
N ASP A 489 -5.47 1.18 19.22
CA ASP A 489 -6.83 0.85 19.63
C ASP A 489 -6.97 1.16 21.12
N PRO A 490 -7.92 2.02 21.54
CA PRO A 490 -8.16 2.21 22.97
C PRO A 490 -8.62 0.89 23.62
N PRO A 491 -8.10 0.53 24.81
CA PRO A 491 -8.66 -0.54 25.62
C PRO A 491 -10.16 -0.35 25.84
N CYS A 492 -10.88 -1.45 26.08
CA CYS A 492 -12.33 -1.43 26.32
C CYS A 492 -12.76 -0.49 27.47
N ASP A 493 -11.85 -0.23 28.42
CA ASP A 493 -12.10 0.62 29.59
C ASP A 493 -11.78 2.11 29.35
N ILE A 494 -11.24 2.47 28.19
CA ILE A 494 -10.96 3.86 27.82
C ILE A 494 -12.15 4.42 27.03
N PRO A 495 -12.66 5.61 27.39
CA PRO A 495 -13.74 6.24 26.64
C PRO A 495 -13.40 6.36 25.15
N THR A 496 -14.39 6.08 24.29
CA THR A 496 -14.32 6.23 22.82
C THR A 496 -14.07 7.66 22.34
N GLU A 497 -13.84 8.59 23.25
CA GLU A 497 -13.55 10.01 23.04
C GLU A 497 -12.06 10.34 23.18
N VAL A 498 -11.23 9.37 23.54
CA VAL A 498 -9.78 9.51 23.64
C VAL A 498 -9.13 8.72 22.52
N ALA A 499 -8.27 9.39 21.74
CA ALA A 499 -7.36 8.72 20.82
C ALA A 499 -6.00 8.55 21.48
N LEU A 500 -5.41 7.37 21.33
CA LEU A 500 -4.09 7.04 21.83
C LEU A 500 -3.10 6.88 20.68
N PHE A 501 -1.87 7.33 20.90
CA PHE A 501 -0.77 7.15 19.97
C PHE A 501 0.47 6.65 20.71
N HIS A 502 1.14 5.65 20.17
CA HIS A 502 2.51 5.33 20.55
C HIS A 502 3.45 6.18 19.71
N LEU A 503 4.34 6.93 20.35
CA LEU A 503 5.28 7.84 19.71
C LEU A 503 6.72 7.48 20.08
N GLU A 504 7.55 7.18 19.09
CA GLU A 504 8.98 7.07 19.23
C GLU A 504 9.64 8.45 19.23
N VAL A 505 10.64 8.60 20.10
CA VAL A 505 11.47 9.80 20.13
C VAL A 505 12.30 9.88 18.85
N PRO A 506 12.24 11.00 18.12
CA PRO A 506 12.99 11.16 16.88
C PRO A 506 14.49 10.95 17.11
N LYS A 507 15.19 10.37 16.15
CA LYS A 507 16.63 10.16 16.25
C LYS A 507 17.39 11.44 15.89
N GLN A 508 18.54 11.68 16.52
CA GLN A 508 19.35 12.85 16.25
C GLN A 508 19.92 12.82 14.81
N PRO A 509 19.54 13.77 13.96
CA PRO A 509 19.75 13.62 12.53
C PRO A 509 21.18 13.99 12.09
N ASP A 510 21.90 14.80 12.87
CA ASP A 510 23.28 15.22 12.63
C ASP A 510 24.35 14.28 13.23
N TRP A 511 23.97 13.05 13.59
CA TRP A 511 24.90 12.08 14.17
C TRP A 511 25.92 11.57 13.13
N PRO A 512 27.19 11.32 13.50
CA PRO A 512 28.18 10.89 12.53
C PRO A 512 27.90 9.49 11.99
N ARG A 513 28.10 9.34 10.67
CA ARG A 513 27.95 8.04 9.99
C ARG A 513 28.85 6.98 10.63
N GLY A 514 28.37 5.74 10.61
CA GLY A 514 29.01 4.59 11.23
C GLY A 514 28.58 4.32 12.67
N PHE A 515 28.11 5.34 13.39
CA PHE A 515 27.42 5.19 14.66
C PHE A 515 25.90 5.03 14.45
N LYS A 516 25.20 4.40 15.39
CA LYS A 516 23.73 4.50 15.45
C LYS A 516 23.34 5.89 15.94
N GLN A 517 22.27 6.44 15.39
CA GLN A 517 21.73 7.72 15.81
C GLN A 517 21.02 7.54 17.17
N PRO A 518 21.40 8.31 18.21
CA PRO A 518 20.70 8.26 19.49
C PRO A 518 19.33 8.93 19.38
N PRO A 519 18.34 8.57 20.21
CA PRO A 519 17.10 9.33 20.35
C PRO A 519 17.40 10.76 20.80
N LEU A 520 16.61 11.75 20.40
CA LEU A 520 16.75 13.13 20.87
C LEU A 520 16.44 13.25 22.37
N ARG A 521 16.98 14.29 23.02
CA ARG A 521 16.58 14.61 24.40
C ARG A 521 15.28 15.38 24.36
N ILE A 522 14.20 14.80 24.87
CA ILE A 522 12.94 15.54 25.01
C ILE A 522 12.94 16.23 26.38
N ALA A 523 12.99 17.56 26.37
CA ALA A 523 12.92 18.36 27.58
C ALA A 523 11.45 18.51 27.99
N ILE A 524 10.96 17.48 28.67
CA ILE A 524 9.66 17.50 29.32
C ILE A 524 9.82 18.22 30.67
N PRO A 525 9.16 19.37 30.89
CA PRO A 525 9.19 20.03 32.19
C PRO A 525 8.66 19.07 33.24
N LYS A 526 9.47 18.72 34.25
CA LYS A 526 8.95 18.05 35.45
C LYS A 526 8.03 19.03 36.15
N VAL A 527 6.74 18.97 35.85
CA VAL A 527 5.74 19.74 36.59
C VAL A 527 5.66 19.09 37.97
N LEU A 528 6.39 19.66 38.94
CA LEU A 528 6.18 19.33 40.34
C LEU A 528 4.74 19.71 40.69
N PRO A 529 3.88 18.77 41.12
CA PRO A 529 2.51 19.08 41.49
C PRO A 529 2.53 20.11 42.61
N THR A 530 2.22 21.37 42.30
CA THR A 530 2.12 22.43 43.31
C THR A 530 0.70 22.41 43.87
N PRO A 531 0.52 22.23 45.19
CA PRO A 531 -0.79 21.98 45.81
C PRO A 531 -1.77 23.16 45.78
N LYS A 532 -1.48 24.26 45.05
CA LYS A 532 -2.26 25.50 45.08
C LYS A 532 -2.41 26.22 43.73
N SER A 533 -2.28 25.52 42.60
CA SER A 533 -2.62 26.15 41.31
C SER A 533 -4.15 26.29 41.17
N PRO A 534 -4.68 27.48 40.79
CA PRO A 534 -6.11 27.73 40.63
C PRO A 534 -6.65 27.13 39.32
N ILE A 535 -6.46 25.83 39.13
CA ILE A 535 -7.12 25.03 38.09
C ILE A 535 -8.37 24.42 38.73
N ASN A 536 -9.30 25.29 39.10
CA ASN A 536 -10.62 24.95 39.59
C ASN A 536 -11.58 26.06 39.21
N VAL A 537 -12.11 26.03 37.98
CA VAL A 537 -13.51 26.40 37.71
C VAL A 537 -14.03 25.69 36.44
N TYR A 538 -13.19 25.26 35.49
CA TYR A 538 -13.66 24.48 34.34
C TYR A 538 -13.17 23.03 34.38
N ARG A 539 -14.12 22.16 34.80
CA ARG A 539 -14.13 20.69 34.72
C ARG A 539 -13.01 19.94 35.44
N LYS A 540 -13.23 19.78 36.75
CA LYS A 540 -12.56 18.80 37.60
C LYS A 540 -13.10 17.35 37.47
N LYS A 541 -13.79 17.01 36.38
CA LYS A 541 -14.27 15.64 36.09
C LYS A 541 -13.65 15.01 34.85
N ASP A 542 -12.93 15.82 34.07
CA ASP A 542 -12.18 15.36 32.90
C ASP A 542 -10.70 15.53 33.29
N PHE A 543 -9.91 14.46 33.27
CA PHE A 543 -8.45 14.42 33.54
C PHE A 543 -7.96 14.31 35.01
N PHE A 544 -8.38 13.26 35.72
CA PHE A 544 -7.76 12.86 37.01
C PHE A 544 -6.50 11.96 36.88
N PHE A 545 -5.97 11.75 35.67
CA PHE A 545 -5.03 10.66 35.35
C PHE A 545 -3.55 10.86 35.75
N ALA A 546 -3.15 12.01 36.26
CA ALA A 546 -1.72 12.42 36.30
C ALA A 546 -1.15 12.61 37.71
N THR A 547 -1.73 12.00 38.75
CA THR A 547 -1.25 12.25 40.13
C THR A 547 -0.05 11.39 40.55
N GLU A 548 0.32 10.34 39.80
CA GLU A 548 1.53 9.55 40.07
C GLU A 548 2.45 9.31 38.85
N ALA A 549 1.94 9.34 37.61
CA ALA A 549 2.77 9.33 36.41
C ALA A 549 3.13 10.78 36.01
N GLU A 550 4.39 11.04 35.64
CA GLU A 550 4.88 12.34 35.12
C GLU A 550 4.27 12.66 33.73
N ALA A 551 2.95 12.73 33.63
CA ALA A 551 2.24 13.13 32.42
C ALA A 551 2.38 14.64 32.22
N VAL A 552 2.66 15.05 30.99
CA VAL A 552 2.84 16.47 30.64
C VAL A 552 1.92 16.86 29.51
N GLU A 553 1.21 17.98 29.72
CA GLU A 553 0.39 18.60 28.69
C GLU A 553 1.30 19.27 27.66
N VAL A 554 1.12 18.89 26.38
CA VAL A 554 1.89 19.40 25.25
C VAL A 554 0.94 19.78 24.12
N GLU A 555 1.31 20.80 23.34
CA GLU A 555 0.56 21.15 22.14
C GLU A 555 1.00 20.27 20.97
N CYS A 556 0.06 19.57 20.36
CA CYS A 556 0.23 18.89 19.08
C CYS A 556 0.00 19.90 17.97
N LEU A 557 1.01 20.11 17.13
CA LEU A 557 1.04 21.11 16.08
C LEU A 557 0.47 20.55 14.78
N GLU A 558 0.90 19.34 14.40
CA GLU A 558 0.49 18.66 13.18
C GLU A 558 0.55 17.13 13.38
N ILE A 559 -0.40 16.42 12.77
CA ILE A 559 -0.35 14.96 12.59
C ILE A 559 -0.37 14.67 11.09
N ARG A 560 0.66 14.03 10.57
CA ARG A 560 0.78 13.61 9.17
C ARG A 560 0.71 12.09 9.09
N VAL A 561 -0.07 11.56 8.15
CA VAL A 561 -0.09 10.10 7.87
C VAL A 561 1.11 9.74 7.02
N VAL A 562 1.75 8.61 7.32
CA VAL A 562 2.93 8.14 6.59
C VAL A 562 2.63 6.82 5.88
N ASP A 563 2.67 6.85 4.55
CA ASP A 563 2.21 5.72 3.72
C ASP A 563 3.26 4.60 3.49
N ASN A 564 4.50 4.73 3.97
CA ASN A 564 5.60 3.80 3.60
C ASN A 564 6.65 3.55 4.71
N LEU A 565 6.29 3.66 5.99
CA LEU A 565 7.22 3.27 7.06
C LEU A 565 6.89 1.86 7.58
N GLU A 566 7.92 1.12 7.94
CA GLU A 566 7.81 -0.05 8.83
C GLU A 566 8.25 0.43 10.21
N LEU A 567 7.35 0.46 11.19
CA LEU A 567 7.75 0.51 12.59
C LEU A 567 8.06 -0.91 13.05
N ASP A 568 9.03 -1.05 13.96
CA ASP A 568 9.24 -2.32 14.64
C ASP A 568 7.92 -2.68 15.36
N PRO A 569 7.36 -3.88 15.12
CA PRO A 569 6.09 -4.26 15.70
C PRO A 569 6.21 -4.23 17.23
N ILE A 570 5.38 -3.40 17.87
CA ILE A 570 5.26 -3.40 19.32
C ILE A 570 4.75 -4.79 19.71
N GLU A 571 5.51 -5.51 20.53
CA GLU A 571 5.08 -6.81 21.01
C GLU A 571 3.74 -6.67 21.74
N SER A 572 2.72 -7.41 21.28
CA SER A 572 1.34 -7.31 21.77
C SER A 572 1.24 -7.46 23.29
N GLU A 573 2.13 -8.24 23.90
CA GLU A 573 2.17 -8.43 25.36
C GLU A 573 2.65 -7.18 26.12
N GLN A 574 3.62 -6.45 25.58
CA GLN A 574 4.09 -5.19 26.16
C GLN A 574 3.04 -4.10 26.03
N LEU A 575 2.38 -4.05 24.86
CA LEU A 575 1.26 -3.15 24.63
C LEU A 575 0.10 -3.48 25.56
N GLU A 576 -0.35 -4.73 25.63
CA GLU A 576 -1.44 -5.15 26.53
C GLU A 576 -1.10 -4.90 28.01
N SER A 577 0.10 -5.25 28.46
CA SER A 577 0.54 -5.00 29.84
C SER A 577 0.51 -3.51 30.17
N THR A 578 0.96 -2.67 29.23
CA THR A 578 0.96 -1.22 29.36
C THR A 578 -0.46 -0.65 29.31
N LEU A 579 -1.29 -1.12 28.38
CA LEU A 579 -2.71 -0.77 28.30
C LEU A 579 -3.47 -1.19 29.56
N ARG A 580 -3.12 -2.32 30.19
CA ARG A 580 -3.63 -2.73 31.50
C ARG A 580 -3.09 -1.85 32.62
N LYS A 581 -1.81 -1.45 32.63
CA LYS A 581 -1.26 -0.50 33.62
C LYS A 581 -1.95 0.86 33.51
N ILE A 582 -2.23 1.30 32.28
CA ILE A 582 -3.00 2.51 31.98
C ILE A 582 -4.45 2.34 32.45
N ALA A 583 -5.11 1.22 32.12
CA ALA A 583 -6.48 0.92 32.54
C ALA A 583 -6.62 0.80 34.07
N VAL A 584 -5.65 0.18 34.75
CA VAL A 584 -5.59 0.11 36.21
C VAL A 584 -5.38 1.51 36.80
N ALA A 585 -4.42 2.29 36.29
CA ALA A 585 -4.23 3.68 36.72
C ALA A 585 -5.47 4.57 36.45
N ILE A 586 -6.27 4.24 35.44
CA ILE A 586 -7.57 4.87 35.14
C ILE A 586 -8.66 4.44 36.12
N THR A 587 -8.69 3.17 36.55
CA THR A 587 -9.80 2.57 37.31
C THR A 587 -9.63 2.57 38.83
N THR A 588 -8.41 2.54 39.37
CA THR A 588 -8.17 2.52 40.83
C THR A 588 -8.14 3.90 41.50
N ALA A 589 -8.61 4.96 40.82
CA ALA A 589 -8.64 6.33 41.31
C ALA A 589 -10.05 6.83 41.75
N GLU A 590 -11.02 5.92 41.90
CA GLU A 590 -12.28 6.13 42.63
C GLU A 590 -12.10 5.85 44.13
#